data_AF-A0A4R5LG67-F1
#
_entry.id   AF-A0A4R5LG67-F1
#
_cell.length_a   1.000
_cell.length_b   1.000
_cell.length_c   1.000
_cell.angle_alpha   90.00
_cell.angle_beta   90.00
_cell.angle_gamma   90.00
#
_symmetry.space_group_name_H-M   'P 1'
#
loop_
_entity.id
_entity.type
_entity.pdbx_description
1 polymer ?
#
loop_
_entity_poly.entity_id
_entity_poly.type
_entity_poly.pdbx_seq_one_letter_code
_entity_poly.pdbx_strand_id
1 'polypeptide(L)'
;MSHGQASVVLAHGAWADGSSWSKVIERLNRQGIEAVAAPLPLTSLSDDVAALERTLERVEGPVVLAGHAYAGAVIGAARAANVAALVYVAALAPDEGETVADVFYRGKTHPQAPQLAPDRHGWIWLPQEAFANAFAQHATEQEASALAAIQRPIAAACIGEAVARPLWRDRPAWFLVAGEDRMIDPDTQRFMASRMNAQVRAHEVDHTPSVTAPDAVAEVIAEAVRSVSSR
;
A
#
# COMPACT_ATOMS: atom_id res chain seq x y z
N MET A 1 -17.90 -0.98 -21.85
CA MET A 1 -16.45 -1.00 -21.54
C MET A 1 -15.88 0.28 -22.10
N SER A 2 -15.50 1.26 -21.26
CA SER A 2 -14.98 2.53 -21.75
C SER A 2 -13.52 2.31 -22.21
N HIS A 3 -13.29 2.33 -23.52
CA HIS A 3 -11.98 2.06 -24.12
C HIS A 3 -11.02 3.27 -24.03
N GLY A 4 -10.78 3.81 -22.84
CA GLY A 4 -9.85 4.93 -22.69
C GLY A 4 -9.48 5.40 -21.28
N GLN A 5 -10.10 4.86 -20.21
CA GLN A 5 -9.78 5.25 -18.84
C GLN A 5 -8.92 4.17 -18.17
N ALA A 6 -7.80 4.56 -17.55
CA ALA A 6 -6.94 3.62 -16.84
C ALA A 6 -7.68 2.97 -15.66
N SER A 7 -7.56 1.65 -15.52
CA SER A 7 -8.07 0.90 -14.37
C SER A 7 -7.09 0.99 -13.19
N VAL A 8 -7.60 0.75 -11.98
CA VAL A 8 -6.80 0.75 -10.76
C VAL A 8 -6.68 -0.67 -10.23
N VAL A 9 -5.45 -1.10 -9.92
CA VAL A 9 -5.22 -2.34 -9.16
C VAL A 9 -4.66 -1.98 -7.78
N LEU A 10 -5.33 -2.45 -6.74
CA LEU A 10 -5.11 -2.09 -5.34
C LEU A 10 -4.43 -3.24 -4.60
N ALA A 11 -3.31 -2.96 -3.95
CA ALA A 11 -2.51 -3.93 -3.20
C ALA A 11 -2.54 -3.57 -1.71
N HIS A 12 -3.02 -4.51 -0.88
CA HIS A 12 -3.16 -4.32 0.57
C HIS A 12 -1.84 -4.53 1.31
N GLY A 13 -1.66 -3.85 2.45
CA GLY A 13 -0.50 -4.03 3.31
C GLY A 13 -0.53 -5.32 4.15
N ALA A 14 0.47 -5.46 5.02
CA ALA A 14 0.49 -6.44 6.10
C ALA A 14 -0.73 -6.26 7.02
N TRP A 15 -1.23 -7.35 7.60
CA TRP A 15 -2.38 -7.37 8.52
C TRP A 15 -3.71 -6.92 7.91
N ALA A 16 -3.75 -6.68 6.60
CA ALA A 16 -4.93 -6.30 5.86
C ALA A 16 -5.26 -7.33 4.76
N ASP A 17 -6.42 -7.17 4.13
CA ASP A 17 -6.82 -7.87 2.93
C ASP A 17 -7.48 -6.88 1.93
N GLY A 18 -8.03 -7.39 0.83
CA GLY A 18 -8.70 -6.56 -0.18
C GLY A 18 -9.88 -5.73 0.34
N SER A 19 -10.51 -6.12 1.46
CA SER A 19 -11.64 -5.38 2.02
C SER A 19 -11.24 -4.05 2.66
N SER A 20 -9.95 -3.87 3.01
CA SER A 20 -9.38 -2.59 3.48
C SER A 20 -9.49 -1.46 2.46
N TRP A 21 -9.74 -1.80 1.19
CA TRP A 21 -9.96 -0.87 0.10
C TRP A 21 -11.43 -0.62 -0.21
N SER A 22 -12.38 -1.30 0.44
CA SER A 22 -13.81 -1.26 0.09
C SER A 22 -14.36 0.16 -0.04
N LYS A 23 -14.08 1.03 0.93
CA LYS A 23 -14.49 2.43 0.92
C LYS A 23 -13.84 3.24 -0.21
N VAL A 24 -12.57 2.98 -0.52
CA VAL A 24 -11.85 3.63 -1.62
C VAL A 24 -12.42 3.19 -2.97
N ILE A 25 -12.66 1.89 -3.15
CA ILE A 25 -13.29 1.32 -4.35
C ILE A 25 -14.66 1.96 -4.58
N GLU A 26 -15.48 2.11 -3.53
CA GLU A 26 -16.77 2.79 -3.62
C GLU A 26 -16.65 4.22 -4.17
N ARG A 27 -15.63 4.96 -3.73
CA ARG A 27 -15.34 6.34 -4.17
C ARG A 27 -14.84 6.40 -5.60
N LEU A 28 -13.94 5.50 -5.99
CA LEU A 28 -13.43 5.41 -7.36
C LEU A 28 -14.56 5.04 -8.34
N ASN A 29 -15.41 4.07 -7.97
CA ASN A 29 -16.56 3.67 -8.78
C ASN A 29 -17.54 4.82 -9.01
N ARG A 30 -17.79 5.68 -8.01
CA ARG A 30 -18.61 6.90 -8.19
C ARG A 30 -18.01 7.90 -9.19
N GLN A 31 -16.70 7.85 -9.40
CA GLN A 31 -16.00 8.66 -10.41
C GLN A 31 -15.87 7.93 -11.76
N GLY A 32 -16.47 6.74 -11.92
CA GLY A 32 -16.33 5.92 -13.12
C GLY A 32 -14.97 5.24 -13.27
N ILE A 33 -14.16 5.20 -12.22
CA ILE A 33 -12.85 4.54 -12.21
C ILE A 33 -13.04 3.10 -11.74
N GLU A 34 -12.79 2.13 -12.63
CA GLU A 34 -12.80 0.71 -12.28
C GLU A 34 -11.60 0.35 -11.40
N ALA A 35 -11.85 -0.36 -10.30
CA ALA A 35 -10.82 -0.77 -9.37
C ALA A 35 -10.94 -2.26 -8.98
N VAL A 36 -9.81 -2.95 -8.91
CA VAL A 36 -9.72 -4.36 -8.49
C VAL A 36 -8.68 -4.52 -7.39
N ALA A 37 -9.00 -5.22 -6.30
CA ALA A 37 -8.04 -5.53 -5.25
C ALA A 37 -7.29 -6.84 -5.55
N ALA A 38 -5.96 -6.81 -5.52
CA ALA A 38 -5.11 -7.97 -5.69
C ALA A 38 -5.08 -8.83 -4.40
N PRO A 39 -5.29 -10.15 -4.48
CA PRO A 39 -5.29 -11.03 -3.32
C PRO A 39 -3.86 -11.51 -2.99
N LEU A 40 -3.10 -10.71 -2.25
CA LEU A 40 -1.69 -11.01 -1.92
C LEU A 40 -1.61 -12.14 -0.87
N PRO A 41 -0.83 -13.22 -1.06
CA PRO A 41 -0.71 -14.31 -0.09
C PRO A 41 -0.07 -13.92 1.25
N LEU A 42 0.81 -12.92 1.26
CA LEU A 42 1.67 -12.49 2.39
C LEU A 42 2.65 -13.58 2.88
N THR A 43 3.09 -14.46 1.97
CA THR A 43 4.02 -15.58 2.25
C THR A 43 5.48 -15.24 1.96
N SER A 44 5.74 -14.45 0.93
CA SER A 44 7.05 -13.93 0.52
C SER A 44 6.84 -12.71 -0.39
N LEU A 45 7.85 -11.86 -0.55
CA LEU A 45 7.72 -10.70 -1.44
C LEU A 45 7.53 -11.18 -2.89
N SER A 46 8.30 -12.19 -3.29
CA SER A 46 8.20 -12.79 -4.61
C SER A 46 6.82 -13.39 -4.91
N ASP A 47 6.18 -14.07 -3.94
CA ASP A 47 4.83 -14.61 -4.11
C ASP A 47 3.77 -13.51 -4.21
N ASP A 48 3.92 -12.44 -3.43
CA ASP A 48 3.02 -11.28 -3.47
C ASP A 48 3.10 -10.57 -4.82
N VAL A 49 4.31 -10.39 -5.37
CA VAL A 49 4.51 -9.87 -6.72
C VAL A 49 3.86 -10.79 -7.74
N ALA A 50 4.08 -12.11 -7.66
CA ALA A 50 3.46 -13.06 -8.58
C ALA A 50 1.92 -13.04 -8.51
N ALA A 51 1.34 -12.83 -7.33
CA ALA A 51 -0.11 -12.69 -7.17
C ALA A 51 -0.65 -11.38 -7.77
N LEU A 52 0.10 -10.29 -7.62
CA LEU A 52 -0.19 -9.01 -8.25
C LEU A 52 -0.15 -9.11 -9.79
N GLU A 53 0.90 -9.73 -10.34
CA GLU A 53 1.06 -9.95 -11.80
C GLU A 53 -0.12 -10.73 -12.40
N ARG A 54 -0.58 -11.81 -11.73
CA ARG A 54 -1.77 -12.56 -12.17
C ARG A 54 -3.05 -11.73 -12.16
N THR A 55 -3.13 -10.71 -11.30
CA THR A 55 -4.27 -9.77 -11.29
C THR A 55 -4.13 -8.79 -12.45
N LEU A 56 -2.92 -8.29 -12.72
CA LEU A 56 -2.62 -7.38 -13.83
C LEU A 56 -2.88 -8.01 -15.20
N GLU A 57 -2.63 -9.31 -15.38
CA GLU A 57 -2.94 -10.07 -16.61
C GLU A 57 -4.43 -10.08 -16.96
N ARG A 58 -5.30 -9.82 -15.98
CA ARG A 58 -6.77 -9.82 -16.15
C ARG A 58 -7.35 -8.43 -16.43
N VAL A 59 -6.50 -7.40 -16.40
CA VAL A 59 -6.92 -6.01 -16.59
C VAL A 59 -6.41 -5.51 -17.93
N GLU A 60 -7.34 -5.16 -18.82
CA GLU A 60 -7.02 -4.62 -20.14
C GLU A 60 -6.66 -3.14 -20.06
N GLY A 61 -5.73 -2.69 -20.92
CA GLY A 61 -5.36 -1.29 -21.02
C GLY A 61 -4.42 -0.79 -19.91
N PRO A 62 -4.17 0.52 -19.84
CA PRO A 62 -3.26 1.11 -18.85
C PRO A 62 -3.75 0.92 -17.42
N VAL A 63 -2.83 0.59 -16.50
CA VAL A 63 -3.11 0.38 -15.08
C VAL A 63 -2.38 1.38 -14.20
N VAL A 64 -3.10 1.91 -13.21
CA VAL A 64 -2.51 2.57 -12.04
C VAL A 64 -2.43 1.55 -10.90
N LEU A 65 -1.23 1.26 -10.41
CA LEU A 65 -1.05 0.45 -9.19
C LEU A 65 -1.13 1.35 -7.97
N ALA A 66 -1.89 0.94 -6.97
CA ALA A 66 -1.96 1.62 -5.68
C ALA A 66 -1.66 0.63 -4.54
N GLY A 67 -0.65 0.93 -3.72
CA GLY A 67 -0.15 0.04 -2.67
C GLY A 67 -0.13 0.73 -1.32
N HIS A 68 -0.69 0.07 -0.30
CA HIS A 68 -0.68 0.53 1.09
C HIS A 68 0.41 -0.18 1.90
N ALA A 69 1.12 0.57 2.74
CA ALA A 69 2.12 0.03 3.68
C ALA A 69 3.13 -0.90 2.96
N TYR A 70 3.23 -2.15 3.42
CA TYR A 70 4.06 -3.21 2.82
C TYR A 70 3.91 -3.33 1.30
N ALA A 71 2.70 -3.15 0.77
CA ALA A 71 2.45 -3.30 -0.66
C ALA A 71 3.16 -2.27 -1.54
N GLY A 72 3.74 -1.20 -0.97
CA GLY A 72 4.64 -0.32 -1.71
C GLY A 72 5.81 -1.10 -2.35
N ALA A 73 6.38 -2.05 -1.61
CA ALA A 73 7.45 -2.90 -2.12
C ALA A 73 6.94 -3.83 -3.23
N VAL A 74 5.74 -4.39 -3.05
CA VAL A 74 5.09 -5.29 -4.01
C VAL A 74 4.83 -4.57 -5.34
N ILE A 75 4.17 -3.39 -5.32
CA ILE A 75 3.90 -2.64 -6.56
C ILE A 75 5.18 -2.11 -7.20
N GLY A 76 6.21 -1.82 -6.39
CA GLY A 76 7.53 -1.41 -6.89
C GLY A 76 8.28 -2.55 -7.58
N ALA A 77 8.03 -3.81 -7.22
CA ALA A 77 8.66 -4.97 -7.82
C ALA A 77 7.92 -5.51 -9.05
N ALA A 78 6.72 -4.99 -9.36
CA ALA A 78 5.95 -5.36 -10.55
C ALA A 78 6.71 -5.08 -11.87
N ARG A 79 6.42 -5.86 -12.89
CA ARG A 79 7.03 -5.85 -14.23
C ARG A 79 6.02 -5.85 -15.38
N ALA A 80 4.71 -5.97 -15.10
CA ALA A 80 3.69 -5.90 -16.13
C ALA A 80 3.81 -4.63 -17.00
N ALA A 81 3.79 -4.80 -18.33
CA ALA A 81 4.02 -3.72 -19.28
C ALA A 81 2.90 -2.67 -19.30
N ASN A 82 1.69 -3.05 -18.88
CA ASN A 82 0.51 -2.18 -18.84
C ASN A 82 0.48 -1.24 -17.62
N VAL A 83 1.39 -1.37 -16.65
CA VAL A 83 1.47 -0.45 -15.51
C VAL A 83 2.00 0.91 -15.98
N ALA A 84 1.18 1.94 -15.86
CA ALA A 84 1.44 3.30 -16.35
C ALA A 84 1.84 4.28 -15.24
N ALA A 85 1.37 4.07 -14.00
CA ALA A 85 1.62 4.93 -12.85
C ALA A 85 1.53 4.17 -11.53
N LEU A 86 2.13 4.74 -10.48
CA LEU A 86 2.19 4.16 -9.14
C LEU A 86 1.65 5.13 -8.08
N VAL A 87 0.89 4.63 -7.12
CA VAL A 87 0.39 5.37 -5.96
C VAL A 87 0.79 4.65 -4.69
N TYR A 88 1.54 5.35 -3.85
CA TYR A 88 2.01 4.86 -2.56
C TYR A 88 1.19 5.51 -1.45
N VAL A 89 0.54 4.70 -0.61
CA VAL A 89 -0.30 5.17 0.50
C VAL A 89 0.32 4.73 1.81
N ALA A 90 0.91 5.66 2.57
CA ALA A 90 1.62 5.34 3.81
C ALA A 90 2.56 4.13 3.63
N ALA A 91 3.30 4.09 2.53
CA ALA A 91 3.86 2.85 2.01
C ALA A 91 5.38 2.72 2.25
N LEU A 92 5.86 1.47 2.27
CA LEU A 92 7.29 1.14 2.29
C LEU A 92 7.74 0.87 0.86
N ALA A 93 8.78 1.56 0.42
CA ALA A 93 9.31 1.44 -0.94
C ALA A 93 10.84 1.40 -0.91
N PRO A 94 11.40 0.20 -0.69
CA PRO A 94 12.84 -0.02 -0.78
C PRO A 94 13.38 0.28 -2.18
N ASP A 95 14.65 0.65 -2.21
CA ASP A 95 15.46 0.81 -3.41
C ASP A 95 16.22 -0.48 -3.75
N GLU A 96 16.83 -0.55 -4.93
CA GLU A 96 17.59 -1.71 -5.39
C GLU A 96 18.60 -2.20 -4.34
N GLY A 97 18.47 -3.48 -3.95
CA GLY A 97 19.30 -4.11 -2.92
C GLY A 97 18.84 -3.88 -1.48
N GLU A 98 17.91 -2.96 -1.22
CA GLU A 98 17.28 -2.79 0.10
C GLU A 98 16.15 -3.82 0.30
N THR A 99 15.89 -4.15 1.56
CA THR A 99 14.72 -4.92 1.98
C THR A 99 13.62 -4.01 2.53
N VAL A 100 12.41 -4.51 2.70
CA VAL A 100 11.33 -3.76 3.38
C VAL A 100 11.72 -3.46 4.83
N ALA A 101 12.40 -4.38 5.51
CA ALA A 101 12.87 -4.19 6.87
C ALA A 101 13.87 -3.02 6.98
N ASP A 102 14.79 -2.88 6.02
CA ASP A 102 15.78 -1.79 6.02
C ASP A 102 15.11 -0.41 6.03
N VAL A 103 14.07 -0.22 5.22
CA VAL A 103 13.33 1.04 5.18
C VAL A 103 12.36 1.19 6.35
N PHE A 104 11.71 0.12 6.81
CA PHE A 104 10.76 0.15 7.93
C PHE A 104 11.44 0.59 9.23
N TYR A 105 12.63 0.04 9.52
CA TYR A 105 13.37 0.33 10.75
C TYR A 105 14.30 1.56 10.64
N ARG A 106 14.22 2.32 9.55
CA ARG A 106 15.04 3.53 9.33
C ARG A 106 14.67 4.66 10.30
N GLY A 107 13.38 4.80 10.60
CA GLY A 107 12.82 5.84 11.46
C GLY A 107 12.80 5.44 12.93
N LYS A 108 12.39 6.38 13.79
CA LYS A 108 12.16 6.04 15.20
C LYS A 108 10.83 5.31 15.33
N THR A 109 10.82 4.22 16.09
CA THR A 109 9.57 3.55 16.45
C THR A 109 8.72 4.47 17.33
N HIS A 110 7.46 4.67 16.95
CA HIS A 110 6.52 5.44 17.76
C HIS A 110 6.26 4.72 19.10
N PRO A 111 6.15 5.43 20.24
CA PRO A 111 5.97 4.78 21.56
C PRO A 111 4.70 3.92 21.69
N GLN A 112 3.69 4.19 20.87
CA GLN A 112 2.43 3.41 20.83
C GLN A 112 2.44 2.30 19.77
N ALA A 113 3.50 2.19 18.97
CA ALA A 113 3.64 1.07 18.04
C ALA A 113 3.86 -0.24 18.83
N PRO A 114 3.26 -1.36 18.41
CA PRO A 114 3.49 -2.63 19.06
C PRO A 114 4.92 -3.14 18.82
N GLN A 115 5.38 -4.04 19.69
CA GLN A 115 6.53 -4.87 19.35
C GLN A 115 6.08 -5.94 18.36
N LEU A 116 6.77 -6.01 17.23
CA LEU A 116 6.50 -6.97 16.17
C LEU A 116 7.59 -8.03 16.16
N ALA A 117 7.19 -9.30 16.22
CA ALA A 117 8.08 -10.44 16.12
C ALA A 117 7.35 -11.62 15.45
N PRO A 118 8.07 -12.47 14.71
CA PRO A 118 7.48 -13.68 14.17
C PRO A 118 7.13 -14.66 15.30
N ASP A 119 6.02 -15.36 15.16
CA ASP A 119 5.69 -16.52 15.96
C ASP A 119 6.59 -17.73 15.61
N ARG A 120 6.38 -18.86 16.27
CA ARG A 120 7.14 -20.10 16.01
C ARG A 120 6.99 -20.66 14.60
N HIS A 121 6.03 -20.16 13.82
CA HIS A 121 5.75 -20.55 12.44
C HIS A 121 6.26 -19.50 11.43
N GLY A 122 6.93 -18.43 11.89
CA GLY A 122 7.51 -17.39 11.04
C GLY A 122 6.52 -16.29 10.65
N TRP A 123 5.34 -16.24 11.27
CA TRP A 123 4.29 -15.27 10.97
C TRP A 123 4.25 -14.14 11.99
N ILE A 124 4.18 -12.91 11.50
CA ILE A 124 4.07 -11.71 12.33
C ILE A 124 2.60 -11.32 12.41
N TRP A 125 2.01 -11.51 13.59
CA TRP A 125 0.65 -11.10 13.90
C TRP A 125 0.63 -9.70 14.49
N LEU A 126 -0.42 -8.94 14.22
CA LEU A 126 -0.62 -7.65 14.86
C LEU A 126 -1.46 -7.85 16.14
N PRO A 127 -0.98 -7.40 17.32
CA PRO A 127 -1.76 -7.47 18.55
C PRO A 127 -3.10 -6.74 18.40
N GLN A 128 -4.16 -7.27 19.00
CA GLN A 128 -5.52 -6.77 18.79
C GLN A 128 -5.67 -5.29 19.18
N GLU A 129 -5.07 -4.89 20.29
CA GLU A 129 -5.07 -3.51 20.77
C GLU A 129 -4.28 -2.56 19.86
N ALA A 130 -3.32 -3.08 19.08
CA ALA A 130 -2.53 -2.26 18.18
C ALA A 130 -3.35 -1.72 17.00
N PHE A 131 -4.46 -2.39 16.64
CA PHE A 131 -5.37 -1.89 15.61
C PHE A 131 -5.92 -0.50 15.96
N ALA A 132 -6.42 -0.32 17.17
CA ALA A 132 -6.95 0.97 17.64
C ALA A 132 -5.86 1.95 18.12
N ASN A 133 -4.69 1.45 18.53
CA ASN A 133 -3.65 2.30 19.12
C ASN A 133 -2.65 2.87 18.10
N ALA A 134 -2.37 2.14 17.01
CA ALA A 134 -1.29 2.51 16.08
C ALA A 134 -1.61 2.27 14.60
N PHE A 135 -2.37 1.23 14.26
CA PHE A 135 -2.61 0.86 12.85
C PHE A 135 -3.76 1.67 12.23
N ALA A 136 -4.81 1.94 12.98
CA ALA A 136 -5.99 2.67 12.52
C ALA A 136 -6.56 3.50 13.69
N GLN A 137 -5.73 4.35 14.31
CA GLN A 137 -6.14 5.07 15.52
C GLN A 137 -7.27 6.08 15.32
N HIS A 138 -7.64 6.40 14.08
CA HIS A 138 -8.79 7.24 13.76
C HIS A 138 -10.03 6.43 13.39
N ALA A 139 -9.94 5.11 13.40
CA ALA A 139 -11.08 4.24 13.13
C ALA A 139 -12.08 4.26 14.29
N THR A 140 -13.35 4.04 13.96
CA THR A 140 -14.37 3.69 14.96
C THR A 140 -14.03 2.34 15.60
N GLU A 141 -14.58 2.07 16.79
CA GLU A 141 -14.42 0.77 17.45
C GLU A 141 -14.87 -0.40 16.57
N GLN A 142 -15.96 -0.21 15.79
CA GLN A 142 -16.48 -1.21 14.87
C GLN A 142 -15.48 -1.52 13.75
N GLU A 143 -14.85 -0.49 13.17
CA GLU A 143 -13.86 -0.65 12.12
C GLU A 143 -12.58 -1.30 12.65
N ALA A 144 -12.08 -0.85 13.80
CA ALA A 144 -10.90 -1.43 14.44
C ALA A 144 -11.13 -2.92 14.78
N SER A 145 -12.32 -3.26 15.30
CA SER A 145 -12.72 -4.64 15.58
C SER A 145 -12.78 -5.48 14.30
N ALA A 146 -13.38 -4.95 13.23
CA ALA A 146 -13.43 -5.63 11.95
C ALA A 146 -12.03 -5.87 11.37
N LEU A 147 -11.18 -4.85 11.35
CA LEU A 147 -9.78 -4.95 10.89
C LEU A 147 -8.99 -6.00 11.67
N ALA A 148 -9.14 -6.04 13.00
CA ALA A 148 -8.48 -7.03 13.83
C ALA A 148 -8.94 -8.47 13.51
N ALA A 149 -10.23 -8.66 13.23
CA ALA A 149 -10.82 -9.97 12.97
C ALA A 149 -10.48 -10.53 11.58
N ILE A 150 -10.35 -9.68 10.58
CA ILE A 150 -10.03 -10.08 9.20
C ILE A 150 -8.53 -10.13 8.91
N GLN A 151 -7.69 -9.78 9.89
CA GLN A 151 -6.27 -9.60 9.67
C GLN A 151 -5.64 -10.81 8.99
N ARG A 152 -4.68 -10.54 8.11
CA ARG A 152 -3.83 -11.56 7.53
C ARG A 152 -2.40 -11.37 8.03
N PRO A 153 -1.84 -12.32 8.80
CA PRO A 153 -0.47 -12.18 9.27
C PRO A 153 0.48 -12.15 8.07
N ILE A 154 1.63 -11.50 8.24
CA ILE A 154 2.69 -11.44 7.23
C ILE A 154 3.83 -12.38 7.61
N ALA A 155 4.35 -13.14 6.64
CA ALA A 155 5.54 -13.96 6.88
C ALA A 155 6.79 -13.06 6.98
N ALA A 156 7.73 -13.40 7.86
CA ALA A 156 8.99 -12.66 7.98
C ALA A 156 9.79 -12.60 6.66
N ALA A 157 9.61 -13.59 5.78
CA ALA A 157 10.23 -13.62 4.46
C ALA A 157 9.83 -12.41 3.59
N CYS A 158 8.57 -11.96 3.67
CA CYS A 158 8.08 -10.80 2.92
C CYS A 158 8.91 -9.54 3.13
N ILE A 159 9.47 -9.35 4.33
CA ILE A 159 10.22 -8.14 4.66
C ILE A 159 11.74 -8.29 4.56
N GLY A 160 12.23 -9.52 4.38
CA GLY A 160 13.65 -9.85 4.35
C GLY A 160 14.23 -10.05 2.95
N GLU A 161 13.41 -10.08 1.91
CA GLU A 161 13.87 -10.16 0.52
C GLU A 161 14.38 -8.81 0.03
N ALA A 162 15.59 -8.80 -0.52
CA ALA A 162 16.13 -7.62 -1.19
C ALA A 162 15.40 -7.39 -2.52
N VAL A 163 15.00 -6.15 -2.79
CA VAL A 163 14.28 -5.84 -4.02
C VAL A 163 15.23 -5.63 -5.18
N ALA A 164 14.82 -6.10 -6.37
CA ALA A 164 15.44 -5.70 -7.62
C ALA A 164 15.15 -4.21 -7.92
N ARG A 165 15.77 -3.64 -8.95
CA ARG A 165 15.51 -2.26 -9.40
C ARG A 165 14.01 -1.94 -9.45
N PRO A 166 13.49 -1.00 -8.64
CA PRO A 166 12.06 -0.82 -8.50
C PRO A 166 11.45 0.02 -9.63
N LEU A 167 10.18 -0.25 -9.93
CA LEU A 167 9.40 0.31 -11.03
C LEU A 167 9.17 1.83 -10.90
N TRP A 168 9.19 2.37 -9.68
CA TRP A 168 9.08 3.81 -9.43
C TRP A 168 10.25 4.62 -10.00
N ARG A 169 11.34 3.95 -10.43
CA ARG A 169 12.43 4.61 -11.18
C ARG A 169 12.07 4.92 -12.63
N ASP A 170 11.05 4.26 -13.19
CA ASP A 170 10.66 4.39 -14.60
C ASP A 170 9.25 4.95 -14.80
N ARG A 171 8.42 4.93 -13.76
CA ARG A 171 7.02 5.33 -13.81
C ARG A 171 6.77 6.56 -12.94
N PRO A 172 5.88 7.47 -13.35
CA PRO A 172 5.45 8.55 -12.47
C PRO A 172 4.80 7.96 -11.22
N ALA A 173 5.10 8.58 -10.07
CA ALA A 173 4.64 8.12 -8.77
C ALA A 173 3.93 9.24 -8.00
N TRP A 174 2.92 8.87 -7.23
CA TRP A 174 2.27 9.69 -6.22
C TRP A 174 2.51 9.06 -4.87
N PHE A 175 2.59 9.90 -3.84
CA PHE A 175 2.77 9.44 -2.47
C PHE A 175 1.85 10.20 -1.53
N LEU A 176 0.96 9.47 -0.86
CA LEU A 176 0.19 9.98 0.28
C LEU A 176 1.00 9.73 1.55
N VAL A 177 1.49 10.80 2.15
CA VAL A 177 2.16 10.78 3.46
C VAL A 177 1.09 10.90 4.54
N ALA A 178 1.02 9.88 5.39
CA ALA A 178 0.19 9.89 6.59
C ALA A 178 0.97 10.58 7.73
N GLY A 179 0.57 11.80 8.07
CA GLY A 179 1.27 12.67 9.02
C GLY A 179 1.23 12.17 10.47
N GLU A 180 0.22 11.37 10.82
CA GLU A 180 0.01 10.84 12.17
C GLU A 180 0.23 9.32 12.21
N ASP A 181 0.90 8.77 11.21
CA ASP A 181 1.23 7.35 11.15
C ASP A 181 2.10 6.92 12.34
N ARG A 182 1.63 5.91 13.08
CA ARG A 182 2.32 5.34 14.25
C ARG A 182 3.01 4.01 13.93
N MET A 183 2.82 3.46 12.74
CA MET A 183 3.46 2.23 12.27
C MET A 183 4.71 2.54 11.45
N ILE A 184 4.64 3.51 10.54
CA ILE A 184 5.75 3.96 9.70
C ILE A 184 5.97 5.43 9.94
N ASP A 185 7.14 5.76 10.49
CA ASP A 185 7.58 7.13 10.75
C ASP A 185 7.34 8.05 9.52
N PRO A 186 6.60 9.17 9.65
CA PRO A 186 6.28 10.05 8.53
C PRO A 186 7.50 10.63 7.82
N ASP A 187 8.63 10.83 8.50
CA ASP A 187 9.86 11.29 7.86
C ASP A 187 10.51 10.18 7.02
N THR A 188 10.32 8.92 7.43
CA THR A 188 10.69 7.76 6.60
C THR A 188 9.83 7.69 5.33
N GLN A 189 8.53 7.99 5.41
CA GLN A 189 7.67 8.12 4.23
C GLN A 189 8.14 9.23 3.29
N ARG A 190 8.43 10.42 3.83
CA ARG A 190 8.97 11.56 3.06
C ARG A 190 10.30 11.24 2.39
N PHE A 191 11.18 10.53 3.10
CA PHE A 191 12.44 10.05 2.55
C PHE A 191 12.22 9.18 1.31
N MET A 192 11.34 8.19 1.39
CA MET A 192 11.03 7.31 0.25
C MET A 192 10.38 8.09 -0.91
N ALA A 193 9.40 8.95 -0.62
CA ALA A 193 8.75 9.78 -1.63
C ALA A 193 9.74 10.70 -2.38
N SER A 194 10.73 11.25 -1.66
CA SER A 194 11.79 12.09 -2.24
C SER A 194 12.68 11.31 -3.23
N ARG A 195 13.10 10.08 -2.89
CA ARG A 195 13.90 9.23 -3.79
C ARG A 195 13.21 8.91 -5.11
N MET A 196 11.87 8.87 -5.11
CA MET A 196 11.03 8.63 -6.28
C MET A 196 10.79 9.89 -7.12
N ASN A 197 11.09 11.08 -6.59
CA ASN A 197 10.56 12.35 -7.10
C ASN A 197 9.02 12.31 -7.26
N ALA A 198 8.34 11.72 -6.26
CA ALA A 198 6.89 11.52 -6.31
C ALA A 198 6.11 12.83 -6.15
N GLN A 199 4.90 12.87 -6.71
CA GLN A 199 3.91 13.89 -6.36
C GLN A 199 3.37 13.62 -4.96
N VAL A 200 3.77 14.44 -3.99
CA VAL A 200 3.41 14.23 -2.58
C VAL A 200 2.09 14.91 -2.24
N ARG A 201 1.25 14.21 -1.47
CA ARG A 201 0.13 14.76 -0.70
C ARG A 201 0.30 14.34 0.76
N ALA A 202 0.47 15.29 1.66
CA ALA A 202 0.56 15.02 3.08
C ALA A 202 -0.74 15.39 3.76
N HIS A 203 -1.25 14.50 4.61
CA HIS A 203 -2.48 14.70 5.36
C HIS A 203 -2.29 14.26 6.82
N GLU A 204 -2.98 14.90 7.75
CA GLU A 204 -3.08 14.46 9.15
C GLU A 204 -4.07 13.28 9.20
N VAL A 205 -3.56 12.10 8.87
CA VAL A 205 -4.28 10.83 8.86
C VAL A 205 -3.41 9.74 9.47
N ASP A 206 -4.06 8.69 9.94
CA ASP A 206 -3.39 7.52 10.51
C ASP A 206 -2.75 6.61 9.45
N HIS A 207 -2.21 5.47 9.90
CA HIS A 207 -1.54 4.51 9.03
C HIS A 207 -2.48 3.85 8.02
N THR A 208 -3.79 3.78 8.27
CA THR A 208 -4.77 3.09 7.42
C THR A 208 -5.82 4.07 6.86
N PRO A 209 -5.40 5.10 6.09
CA PRO A 209 -6.32 6.11 5.58
C PRO A 209 -7.29 5.54 4.54
N SER A 210 -7.04 4.34 3.99
CA SER A 210 -8.01 3.65 3.12
C SER A 210 -9.32 3.31 3.84
N VAL A 211 -9.30 3.24 5.18
CA VAL A 211 -10.48 2.98 6.01
C VAL A 211 -10.97 4.26 6.70
N THR A 212 -10.05 5.04 7.26
CA THR A 212 -10.37 6.17 8.16
C THR A 212 -10.51 7.51 7.43
N ALA A 213 -9.80 7.68 6.31
CA ALA A 213 -9.84 8.87 5.46
C ALA A 213 -9.90 8.54 3.95
N PRO A 214 -10.84 7.68 3.53
CA PRO A 214 -10.84 7.08 2.19
C PRO A 214 -10.98 8.10 1.05
N ASP A 215 -11.55 9.27 1.30
CA ASP A 215 -11.66 10.34 0.30
C ASP A 215 -10.29 10.92 -0.08
N ALA A 216 -9.38 11.09 0.88
CA ALA A 216 -8.01 11.55 0.61
C ALA A 216 -7.25 10.54 -0.27
N VAL A 217 -7.42 9.24 0.02
CA VAL A 217 -6.79 8.17 -0.76
C VAL A 217 -7.37 8.09 -2.17
N ALA A 218 -8.70 8.13 -2.31
CA ALA A 218 -9.37 8.06 -3.59
C ALA A 218 -8.98 9.24 -4.50
N GLU A 219 -8.81 10.44 -3.95
CA GLU A 219 -8.42 11.61 -4.73
C GLU A 219 -6.99 11.47 -5.30
N VAL A 220 -6.03 11.00 -4.50
CA VAL A 220 -4.65 10.77 -4.99
C VAL A 220 -4.63 9.73 -6.11
N ILE A 221 -5.43 8.66 -5.97
CA ILE A 221 -5.56 7.64 -7.02
C ILE A 221 -6.19 8.24 -8.28
N ALA A 222 -7.26 9.03 -8.14
CA ALA A 222 -7.93 9.67 -9.26
C ALA A 222 -7.03 10.68 -9.99
N GLU A 223 -6.19 11.43 -9.26
CA GLU A 223 -5.15 12.29 -9.85
C GLU A 223 -4.18 11.49 -10.73
N ALA A 224 -3.70 10.35 -10.23
CA ALA A 224 -2.82 9.47 -10.98
C ALA A 224 -3.51 8.92 -12.25
N VAL A 225 -4.76 8.46 -12.14
CA VAL A 225 -5.56 8.01 -13.29
C VAL A 225 -5.72 9.10 -14.35
N ARG A 226 -6.08 10.33 -13.95
CA ARG A 226 -6.23 11.47 -14.88
C ARG A 226 -4.93 11.80 -15.62
N SER A 227 -3.77 11.59 -14.99
CA SER A 227 -2.46 11.83 -15.60
C SER A 227 -2.05 10.80 -16.66
N VAL A 228 -2.66 9.61 -16.62
CA VAL A 228 -2.44 8.53 -17.60
C VAL A 228 -3.38 8.72 -18.77
N SER A 229 -4.66 9.01 -18.51
CA SER A 229 -5.68 9.20 -19.56
C SER A 229 -5.51 10.47 -20.40
N SER A 230 -4.65 11.41 -19.98
CA SER A 230 -4.33 12.64 -20.71
C SER A 230 -3.13 12.52 -21.66
N ARG A 231 -2.50 11.35 -21.73
CA ARG A 231 -1.37 11.03 -22.61
C ARG A 231 -1.84 10.28 -23.86
#